data_AF-A0A932FM07-F1
#
_entry.id   AF-A0A932FM07-F1
#
_cell.length_a   1.000
_cell.length_b   1.000
_cell.length_c   1.000
_cell.angle_alpha   90.00
_cell.angle_beta   90.00
_cell.angle_gamma   90.00
#
_symmetry.space_group_name_H-M   'P 1'
#
loop_
_entity.id
_entity.type
_entity.pdbx_description
1 polymer ?
#
loop_
_entity_poly.entity_id
_entity_poly.type
_entity_poly.pdbx_seq_one_letter_code
_entity_poly.pdbx_strand_id
1 'polypeptide(L)'
;MAKFTSTEWDDIRKKFRNSIMAATPLTSLAQNLDTEEWPHSGEEEKPSKYIEFTYEELLMMPEIAGNAAKADHLIGILKETLAFDDPFGDMVAQVEETAAKDNPILKTLGRLNIPATYPMALANFTEGTRIVCASEGVKTIGEFANLGQQMSTRVVLGGDFRNALNALTHGDEEGIGQFLPFRKGSTGLHLAEAIGLISAGLPRPEQLGLAKAYGAKLSPADSAAAKALTKDQIEKLEAGMKTNLAAALDWFKDQRTDLEKHLQDGGAYERYFVVINDPAREAIAVKLTSAAVKATGKPAAAAATTDGQKKGGLFSRLFGRG
;
A
#
# COMPACT_ATOMS: atom_id res chain seq x y z
N MET A 1 -34.55 25.66 -7.32
CA MET A 1 -33.63 24.63 -6.78
C MET A 1 -32.25 24.95 -7.29
N ALA A 2 -31.20 24.75 -6.47
CA ALA A 2 -29.82 24.94 -6.93
C ALA A 2 -29.51 23.95 -8.06
N LYS A 3 -28.94 24.46 -9.15
CA LYS A 3 -28.51 23.69 -10.33
C LYS A 3 -27.17 23.01 -10.09
N PHE A 4 -26.31 23.60 -9.25
CA PHE A 4 -24.98 23.07 -8.94
C PHE A 4 -24.80 22.74 -7.46
N THR A 5 -23.95 21.76 -7.19
CA THR A 5 -23.64 21.23 -5.86
C THR A 5 -22.39 21.88 -5.25
N SER A 6 -22.21 21.72 -3.93
CA SER A 6 -21.00 22.19 -3.23
C SER A 6 -19.71 21.57 -3.79
N THR A 7 -19.76 20.30 -4.21
CA THR A 7 -18.62 19.60 -4.81
C THR A 7 -18.24 20.20 -6.17
N GLU A 8 -19.23 20.49 -7.02
CA GLU A 8 -18.98 21.13 -8.32
C GLU A 8 -18.39 22.53 -8.16
N TRP A 9 -18.83 23.28 -7.14
CA TRP A 9 -18.24 24.57 -6.80
C TRP A 9 -16.78 24.44 -6.36
N ASP A 10 -16.47 23.44 -5.52
CA ASP A 10 -15.11 23.21 -5.03
C ASP A 10 -14.12 22.80 -6.13
N ASP A 11 -14.60 22.15 -7.19
CA ASP A 11 -13.75 21.81 -8.33
C ASP A 11 -13.50 23.04 -9.23
N ILE A 12 -14.54 23.84 -9.49
CA ILE A 12 -14.43 25.07 -10.30
C ILE A 12 -13.48 26.08 -9.65
N ARG A 13 -13.60 26.32 -8.34
CA ARG A 13 -12.73 27.26 -7.63
C ARG A 13 -11.26 26.84 -7.65
N LYS A 14 -10.95 25.55 -7.56
CA LYS A 14 -9.56 25.04 -7.66
C LYS A 14 -8.96 25.30 -9.03
N LYS A 15 -9.73 25.07 -10.10
CA LYS A 15 -9.31 25.33 -11.49
C LYS A 15 -9.07 26.83 -11.71
N PHE A 16 -9.93 27.70 -11.18
CA PHE A 16 -9.79 29.15 -11.33
C PHE A 16 -8.65 29.76 -10.52
N ARG A 17 -8.27 29.22 -9.36
CA ARG A 17 -7.19 29.80 -8.51
C ARG A 17 -5.87 30.06 -9.23
N ASN A 18 -5.56 29.24 -10.25
CA ASN A 18 -4.35 29.38 -11.05
C ASN A 18 -4.62 29.88 -12.49
N SER A 19 -5.86 30.23 -12.81
CA SER A 19 -6.24 30.69 -14.15
C SER A 19 -6.02 32.19 -14.30
N ILE A 20 -5.49 32.61 -15.45
CA ILE A 20 -5.42 34.02 -15.84
C ILE A 20 -6.80 34.68 -15.89
N MET A 21 -7.86 33.89 -16.10
CA MET A 21 -9.24 34.36 -16.19
C MET A 21 -9.83 34.73 -14.83
N ALA A 22 -9.18 34.37 -13.72
CA ALA A 22 -9.64 34.75 -12.39
C ALA A 22 -9.59 36.26 -12.12
N ALA A 23 -8.75 36.98 -12.86
CA ALA A 23 -8.64 38.44 -12.81
C ALA A 23 -9.53 39.15 -13.84
N THR A 24 -10.21 38.42 -14.72
CA THR A 24 -11.08 38.99 -15.77
C THR A 24 -12.45 39.34 -15.19
N PRO A 25 -13.03 40.51 -15.51
CA PRO A 25 -14.38 40.87 -15.06
C PRO A 25 -15.44 39.84 -15.48
N LEU A 26 -16.34 39.48 -14.56
CA LEU A 26 -17.41 38.50 -14.80
C LEU A 26 -18.36 38.92 -15.94
N THR A 27 -18.57 40.22 -16.11
CA THR A 27 -19.36 40.76 -17.23
C THR A 27 -18.70 40.46 -18.57
N SER A 28 -17.37 40.58 -18.68
CA SER A 28 -16.62 40.22 -19.89
C SER A 28 -16.60 38.72 -20.15
N LEU A 29 -16.57 37.90 -19.10
CA LEU A 29 -16.68 36.44 -19.24
C LEU A 29 -18.08 36.06 -19.73
N ALA A 30 -19.14 36.59 -19.11
CA ALA A 30 -20.53 36.29 -19.47
C ALA A 30 -20.90 36.69 -20.91
N GLN A 31 -20.36 37.82 -21.40
CA GLN A 31 -20.58 38.28 -22.77
C GLN A 31 -20.15 37.28 -23.84
N ASN A 32 -19.15 36.46 -23.56
CA ASN A 32 -18.64 35.47 -24.52
C ASN A 32 -19.43 34.15 -24.51
N LEU A 33 -20.44 34.01 -23.64
CA LEU A 33 -21.08 32.73 -23.33
C LEU A 33 -22.56 32.64 -23.75
N ASP A 34 -23.12 33.67 -24.41
CA ASP A 34 -24.56 33.76 -24.73
C ASP A 34 -25.49 33.53 -23.50
N THR A 35 -24.99 33.84 -22.29
CA THR A 35 -25.73 33.72 -21.02
C THR A 35 -26.28 35.07 -20.57
N GLU A 36 -27.14 35.09 -19.55
CA GLU A 36 -27.59 36.33 -18.92
C GLU A 36 -26.38 37.13 -18.40
N GLU A 37 -26.40 38.45 -18.51
CA GLU A 37 -25.31 39.27 -18.00
C GLU A 37 -25.18 39.14 -16.47
N TRP A 38 -23.95 39.22 -15.96
CA TRP A 38 -23.73 39.28 -14.52
C TRP A 38 -24.38 40.56 -13.96
N PRO A 39 -25.26 40.46 -12.94
CA PRO A 39 -26.13 41.56 -12.53
C PRO A 39 -25.40 42.68 -11.77
N HIS A 40 -24.14 42.48 -11.39
CA HIS A 40 -23.34 43.46 -10.66
C HIS A 40 -22.27 44.05 -11.58
N SER A 41 -22.08 45.36 -11.49
CA SER A 41 -21.06 46.10 -12.24
C SER A 41 -20.03 46.67 -11.27
N GLY A 42 -18.75 46.57 -11.63
CA GLY A 42 -17.64 47.06 -10.81
C GLY A 42 -16.32 46.39 -11.16
N GLU A 43 -15.20 47.07 -10.92
CA GLU A 43 -13.86 46.52 -11.20
C GLU A 43 -13.51 45.32 -10.30
N GLU A 44 -14.18 45.18 -9.16
CA GLU A 44 -14.03 44.08 -8.20
C GLU A 44 -14.91 42.85 -8.52
N GLU A 45 -15.81 42.95 -9.51
CA GLU A 45 -16.69 41.85 -9.91
C GLU A 45 -15.95 40.84 -10.81
N LYS A 46 -15.01 40.13 -10.20
CA LYS A 46 -14.11 39.14 -10.81
C LYS A 46 -14.25 37.78 -10.14
N PRO A 47 -13.92 36.66 -10.81
CA PRO A 47 -13.95 35.34 -10.18
C PRO A 47 -13.11 35.26 -8.89
N SER A 48 -11.96 35.94 -8.84
CA SER A 48 -11.08 36.00 -7.66
C SER A 48 -11.77 36.48 -6.38
N LYS A 49 -12.80 37.32 -6.49
CA LYS A 49 -13.62 37.78 -5.36
C LYS A 49 -14.42 36.63 -4.72
N TYR A 50 -14.86 35.66 -5.52
CA TYR A 50 -15.82 34.64 -5.10
C TYR A 50 -15.18 33.28 -4.81
N ILE A 51 -14.15 32.89 -5.57
CA ILE A 51 -13.53 31.55 -5.51
C ILE A 51 -12.79 31.25 -4.19
N GLU A 52 -12.60 32.24 -3.31
CA GLU A 52 -12.02 32.03 -1.97
C GLU A 52 -13.05 31.60 -0.92
N PHE A 53 -14.33 31.63 -1.24
CA PHE A 53 -15.41 31.18 -0.36
C PHE A 53 -15.88 29.76 -0.68
N THR A 54 -16.18 28.97 0.36
CA THR A 54 -16.93 27.70 0.23
C THR A 54 -18.35 27.96 -0.30
N TYR A 55 -19.06 26.91 -0.73
CA TYR A 55 -20.41 27.08 -1.28
C TYR A 55 -21.38 27.70 -0.26
N GLU A 56 -21.27 27.31 1.00
CA GLU A 56 -22.11 27.87 2.09
C GLU A 56 -21.78 29.34 2.34
N GLU A 57 -20.50 29.71 2.36
CA GLU A 57 -20.04 31.10 2.54
C GLU A 57 -20.42 31.97 1.33
N LEU A 58 -20.34 31.42 0.11
CA LEU A 58 -20.74 32.08 -1.13
C LEU A 58 -22.22 32.50 -1.07
N LEU A 59 -23.09 31.62 -0.57
CA LEU A 59 -24.53 31.91 -0.41
C LEU A 59 -24.83 32.97 0.66
N MET A 60 -23.87 33.25 1.55
CA MET A 60 -23.95 34.28 2.57
C MET A 60 -23.41 35.64 2.10
N MET A 61 -22.73 35.71 0.96
CA MET A 61 -22.20 36.96 0.43
C MET A 61 -23.33 37.94 0.07
N PRO A 62 -23.23 39.25 0.38
CA PRO A 62 -24.27 40.24 0.07
C PRO A 62 -24.73 40.25 -1.39
N GLU A 63 -23.81 39.98 -2.32
CA GLU A 63 -24.04 39.97 -3.77
C GLU A 63 -24.91 38.77 -4.22
N ILE A 64 -24.88 37.68 -3.45
CA ILE A 64 -25.52 36.38 -3.74
C ILE A 64 -26.66 36.07 -2.75
N ALA A 65 -26.70 36.78 -1.61
CA ALA A 65 -27.42 36.46 -0.38
C ALA A 65 -28.80 35.81 -0.62
N GLY A 66 -28.90 34.53 -0.21
CA GLY A 66 -30.15 33.77 -0.18
C GLY A 66 -30.73 33.39 -1.54
N ASN A 67 -30.05 33.68 -2.65
CA ASN A 67 -30.51 33.36 -4.00
C ASN A 67 -29.60 32.34 -4.67
N ALA A 68 -29.97 31.06 -4.54
CA ALA A 68 -29.28 29.95 -5.20
C ALA A 68 -29.15 30.14 -6.72
N ALA A 69 -30.09 30.84 -7.38
CA ALA A 69 -30.00 31.09 -8.81
C ALA A 69 -28.86 32.04 -9.18
N LYS A 70 -28.46 32.97 -8.30
CA LYS A 70 -27.30 33.84 -8.52
C LYS A 70 -25.98 33.08 -8.35
N ALA A 71 -25.93 32.17 -7.38
CA ALA A 71 -24.79 31.26 -7.24
C ALA A 71 -24.70 30.35 -8.47
N ASP A 72 -25.83 29.81 -8.93
CA ASP A 72 -25.86 28.98 -10.15
C ASP A 72 -25.42 29.76 -11.39
N HIS A 73 -25.78 31.04 -11.48
CA HIS A 73 -25.36 31.91 -12.59
C HIS A 73 -23.85 32.14 -12.60
N LEU A 74 -23.27 32.47 -11.43
CA LEU A 74 -21.82 32.61 -11.27
C LEU A 74 -21.10 31.31 -11.63
N ILE A 75 -21.57 30.18 -11.09
CA ILE A 75 -20.99 28.86 -11.34
C ILE A 75 -21.11 28.51 -12.83
N GLY A 76 -22.22 28.86 -13.48
CA GLY A 76 -22.44 28.69 -14.91
C GLY A 76 -21.40 29.44 -15.76
N ILE A 77 -21.24 30.74 -15.53
CA ILE A 77 -20.25 31.58 -16.24
C ILE A 77 -18.85 30.98 -16.10
N LEU A 78 -18.46 30.59 -14.89
CA LEU A 78 -17.13 30.04 -14.63
C LEU A 78 -16.93 28.67 -15.29
N LYS A 79 -17.92 27.78 -15.17
CA LYS A 79 -17.87 26.45 -15.77
C LYS A 79 -17.74 26.51 -17.30
N GLU A 80 -18.55 27.35 -17.94
CA GLU A 80 -18.53 27.50 -19.39
C GLU A 80 -17.26 28.20 -19.87
N THR A 81 -16.76 29.19 -19.11
CA THR A 81 -15.46 29.83 -19.38
C THR A 81 -14.32 28.81 -19.37
N LEU A 82 -14.28 27.89 -18.39
CA LEU A 82 -13.27 26.82 -18.36
C LEU A 82 -13.42 25.84 -19.53
N ALA A 83 -14.65 25.53 -19.93
CA ALA A 83 -14.90 24.67 -21.08
C ALA A 83 -14.45 25.33 -22.40
N PHE A 84 -14.44 26.66 -22.51
CA PHE A 84 -13.87 27.35 -23.67
C PHE A 84 -12.33 27.38 -23.66
N ASP A 85 -11.70 27.49 -22.49
CA ASP A 85 -10.24 27.49 -22.34
C ASP A 85 -9.63 26.10 -22.56
N ASP A 86 -10.34 25.05 -22.13
CA ASP A 86 -9.97 23.65 -22.33
C ASP A 86 -11.16 22.83 -22.85
N PRO A 87 -11.49 22.94 -24.16
CA PRO A 87 -12.68 22.31 -24.77
C PRO A 87 -12.66 20.79 -24.77
N PHE A 88 -11.52 20.18 -24.41
CA PHE A 88 -11.37 18.75 -24.28
C PHE A 88 -11.07 18.29 -22.86
N GLY A 89 -10.91 19.18 -21.88
CA GLY A 89 -10.53 18.85 -20.51
C GLY A 89 -11.52 17.91 -19.83
N ASP A 90 -12.82 18.18 -19.98
CA ASP A 90 -13.87 17.32 -19.43
C ASP A 90 -13.93 15.96 -20.15
N MET A 91 -13.65 15.93 -21.46
CA MET A 91 -13.59 14.67 -22.23
C MET A 91 -12.37 13.83 -21.83
N VAL A 92 -11.21 14.45 -21.64
CA VAL A 92 -9.97 13.78 -21.20
C VAL A 92 -10.14 13.23 -19.79
N ALA A 93 -10.66 14.03 -18.85
CA ALA A 93 -10.92 13.59 -17.48
C ALA A 93 -11.91 12.41 -17.43
N GLN A 94 -12.98 12.46 -18.23
CA GLN A 94 -13.94 11.38 -18.33
C GLN A 94 -13.35 10.11 -18.99
N VAL A 95 -12.47 10.26 -19.99
CA VAL A 95 -11.75 9.14 -20.61
C VAL A 95 -10.77 8.49 -19.64
N GLU A 96 -10.03 9.27 -18.86
CA GLU A 96 -9.10 8.76 -17.84
C GLU A 96 -9.85 8.05 -16.70
N GLU A 97 -10.96 8.63 -16.22
CA GLU A 97 -11.79 8.01 -15.18
C GLU A 97 -12.44 6.72 -15.69
N THR A 98 -12.90 6.70 -16.95
CA THR A 98 -13.47 5.49 -17.56
C THR A 98 -12.41 4.42 -17.80
N ALA A 99 -11.22 4.80 -18.26
CA ALA A 99 -10.10 3.88 -18.46
C ALA A 99 -9.62 3.25 -17.13
N ALA A 100 -9.58 4.04 -16.05
CA ALA A 100 -9.30 3.55 -14.71
C ALA A 100 -10.40 2.61 -14.18
N LYS A 101 -11.68 2.93 -14.44
CA LYS A 101 -12.82 2.06 -14.12
C LYS A 101 -12.80 0.75 -14.91
N ASP A 102 -12.13 0.69 -16.05
CA ASP A 102 -12.02 -0.53 -16.86
C ASP A 102 -10.73 -1.31 -16.67
N ASN A 103 -9.80 -0.86 -15.83
CA ASN A 103 -8.59 -1.62 -15.54
C ASN A 103 -8.93 -2.91 -14.74
N PRO A 104 -8.78 -4.12 -15.33
CA PRO A 104 -9.12 -5.37 -14.65
C PRO A 104 -8.23 -5.62 -13.43
N ILE A 105 -6.98 -5.12 -13.44
CA ILE A 105 -6.07 -5.25 -12.30
C ILE A 105 -6.59 -4.41 -11.13
N LEU A 106 -6.98 -3.15 -11.35
CA LEU A 106 -7.52 -2.31 -10.27
C LEU A 106 -8.80 -2.91 -9.67
N LYS A 107 -9.66 -3.53 -10.49
CA LYS A 107 -10.82 -4.30 -10.02
C LYS A 107 -10.40 -5.47 -9.13
N THR A 108 -9.36 -6.22 -9.52
CA THR A 108 -8.80 -7.30 -8.69
C THR A 108 -8.23 -6.78 -7.37
N LEU A 109 -7.45 -5.70 -7.40
CA LEU A 109 -6.90 -5.08 -6.19
C LEU A 109 -8.02 -4.70 -5.22
N GLY A 110 -9.05 -4.01 -5.72
CA GLY A 110 -10.23 -3.65 -4.93
C GLY A 110 -10.95 -4.86 -4.35
N ARG A 111 -11.20 -5.90 -5.17
CA ARG A 111 -11.86 -7.14 -4.74
C ARG A 111 -11.08 -7.88 -3.64
N LEU A 112 -9.76 -7.91 -3.74
CA LEU A 112 -8.88 -8.58 -2.77
C LEU A 112 -8.49 -7.67 -1.58
N ASN A 113 -9.00 -6.45 -1.54
CA ASN A 113 -8.65 -5.41 -0.57
C ASN A 113 -7.13 -5.11 -0.52
N ILE A 114 -6.45 -5.23 -1.66
CA ILE A 114 -5.05 -4.88 -1.81
C ILE A 114 -4.97 -3.36 -2.06
N PRO A 115 -4.31 -2.58 -1.19
CA PRO A 115 -4.23 -1.14 -1.35
C PRO A 115 -3.41 -0.79 -2.59
N ALA A 116 -4.01 -0.04 -3.52
CA ALA A 116 -3.33 0.45 -4.72
C ALA A 116 -2.11 1.32 -4.38
N THR A 117 -2.09 1.93 -3.20
CA THR A 117 -0.98 2.73 -2.68
C THR A 117 0.21 1.90 -2.19
N TYR A 118 0.14 0.56 -2.19
CA TYR A 118 1.24 -0.29 -1.75
C TYR A 118 2.53 0.05 -2.52
N PRO A 119 3.65 0.34 -1.84
CA PRO A 119 4.86 0.82 -2.52
C PRO A 119 5.52 -0.27 -3.36
N MET A 120 5.87 0.06 -4.60
CA MET A 120 6.66 -0.80 -5.48
C MET A 120 8.01 -1.19 -4.87
N ALA A 121 8.59 -0.30 -4.06
CA ALA A 121 9.82 -0.57 -3.34
C ALA A 121 9.70 -1.78 -2.38
N LEU A 122 8.51 -2.06 -1.85
CA LEU A 122 8.26 -3.16 -0.91
C LEU A 122 7.70 -4.42 -1.57
N ALA A 123 7.33 -4.37 -2.86
CA ALA A 123 6.95 -5.55 -3.62
C ALA A 123 8.19 -6.38 -3.99
N ASN A 124 8.06 -7.68 -4.16
CA ASN A 124 9.16 -8.61 -4.46
C ASN A 124 9.44 -8.69 -5.97
N PHE A 125 9.89 -7.58 -6.55
CA PHE A 125 10.34 -7.52 -7.95
C PHE A 125 11.85 -7.59 -8.06
N THR A 126 12.32 -8.12 -9.19
CA THR A 126 13.74 -8.08 -9.57
C THR A 126 14.21 -6.64 -9.77
N GLU A 127 15.51 -6.42 -9.67
CA GLU A 127 16.12 -5.11 -9.90
C GLU A 127 15.78 -4.56 -11.29
N GLY A 128 15.82 -5.41 -12.32
CA GLY A 128 15.47 -5.01 -13.69
C GLY A 128 14.04 -4.46 -13.79
N THR A 129 13.06 -5.15 -13.19
CA THR A 129 11.67 -4.69 -13.18
C THR A 129 11.50 -3.40 -12.39
N ARG A 130 12.22 -3.23 -11.28
CA ARG A 130 12.20 -1.97 -10.52
C ARG A 130 12.76 -0.79 -11.31
N ILE A 131 13.84 -1.00 -12.07
CA ILE A 131 14.44 0.03 -12.91
C ILE A 131 13.44 0.50 -13.97
N VAL A 132 12.77 -0.44 -14.65
CA VAL A 132 11.74 -0.12 -15.65
C VAL A 132 10.57 0.63 -15.01
N CYS A 133 10.08 0.17 -13.86
CA CYS A 133 8.99 0.88 -13.18
C CYS A 133 9.43 2.29 -12.74
N ALA A 134 10.66 2.44 -12.25
CA ALA A 134 11.19 3.74 -11.83
C ALA A 134 11.39 4.70 -13.01
N SER A 135 11.83 4.23 -14.19
CA SER A 135 11.97 5.08 -15.37
C SER A 135 10.64 5.61 -15.89
N GLU A 136 9.56 4.84 -15.69
CA GLU A 136 8.19 5.22 -16.01
C GLU A 136 7.51 6.00 -14.86
N GLY A 137 8.23 6.33 -13.79
CA GLY A 137 7.69 7.08 -12.65
C GLY A 137 6.74 6.29 -11.75
N VAL A 138 6.67 4.97 -11.89
CA VAL A 138 5.79 4.09 -11.11
C VAL A 138 6.36 3.86 -9.71
N LYS A 139 5.61 4.28 -8.69
CA LYS A 139 5.95 4.20 -7.27
C LYS A 139 5.04 3.24 -6.50
N THR A 140 3.84 2.98 -7.00
CA THR A 140 2.81 2.18 -6.32
C THR A 140 2.27 1.05 -7.19
N ILE A 141 1.61 0.07 -6.58
CA ILE A 141 0.98 -1.05 -7.32
C ILE A 141 -0.20 -0.58 -8.18
N GLY A 142 -0.90 0.48 -7.79
CA GLY A 142 -1.94 1.10 -8.61
C GLY A 142 -1.37 1.72 -9.89
N GLU A 143 -0.26 2.45 -9.77
CA GLU A 143 0.44 3.00 -10.94
C GLU A 143 1.02 1.88 -11.81
N PHE A 144 1.51 0.80 -11.21
CA PHE A 144 1.96 -0.39 -11.93
C PHE A 144 0.83 -1.04 -12.74
N ALA A 145 -0.37 -1.11 -12.17
CA ALA A 145 -1.55 -1.61 -12.86
C ALA A 145 -1.91 -0.78 -14.10
N ASN A 146 -1.81 0.55 -13.99
CA ASN A 146 -2.07 1.46 -15.11
C ASN A 146 -0.99 1.33 -16.19
N LEU A 147 0.28 1.26 -15.80
CA LEU A 147 1.39 1.04 -16.72
C LEU A 147 1.23 -0.29 -17.47
N GLY A 148 0.85 -1.36 -16.78
CA GLY A 148 0.64 -2.67 -17.38
C GLY A 148 -0.43 -2.69 -18.47
N GLN A 149 -1.51 -1.93 -18.29
CA GLN A 149 -2.57 -1.76 -19.28
C GLN A 149 -2.05 -1.05 -20.55
N GLN A 150 -1.26 0.01 -20.36
CA GLN A 150 -0.68 0.80 -21.45
C GLN A 150 0.41 0.04 -22.22
N MET A 151 1.22 -0.76 -21.54
CA MET A 151 2.40 -1.42 -22.12
C MET A 151 2.14 -2.78 -22.76
N SER A 152 0.91 -3.30 -22.74
CA SER A 152 0.51 -4.58 -23.36
C SER A 152 0.89 -4.71 -24.85
N THR A 153 1.24 -3.61 -25.51
CA THR A 153 1.54 -3.54 -26.94
C THR A 153 2.98 -3.14 -27.32
N ARG A 154 3.84 -2.72 -26.38
CA ARG A 154 5.08 -1.97 -26.74
C ARG A 154 6.43 -2.50 -26.24
N VAL A 155 6.50 -3.41 -25.27
CA VAL A 155 7.80 -3.71 -24.61
C VAL A 155 8.04 -5.20 -24.37
N VAL A 156 9.29 -5.64 -24.58
CA VAL A 156 9.82 -6.93 -24.07
C VAL A 156 9.93 -6.81 -22.55
N LEU A 157 8.83 -7.11 -21.87
CA LEU A 157 8.76 -7.03 -20.42
C LEU A 157 9.53 -8.18 -19.77
N GLY A 158 10.22 -7.89 -18.68
CA GLY A 158 10.88 -8.89 -17.84
C GLY A 158 9.91 -9.99 -17.40
N GLY A 159 10.42 -11.19 -17.16
CA GLY A 159 9.60 -12.36 -16.82
C GLY A 159 8.73 -12.16 -15.58
N ASP A 160 9.28 -11.54 -14.53
CA ASP A 160 8.55 -11.22 -13.30
C ASP A 160 7.49 -10.12 -13.49
N PHE A 161 7.76 -9.07 -14.29
CA PHE A 161 6.77 -8.04 -14.64
C PHE A 161 5.54 -8.68 -15.31
N ARG A 162 5.78 -9.52 -16.34
CA ARG A 162 4.71 -10.21 -17.06
C ARG A 162 3.94 -11.18 -16.16
N ASN A 163 4.65 -11.92 -15.32
CA ASN A 163 4.02 -12.86 -14.38
C ASN A 163 3.14 -12.15 -13.35
N ALA A 164 3.61 -11.03 -12.79
CA ALA A 164 2.82 -10.23 -11.86
C ALA A 164 1.57 -9.63 -12.52
N LEU A 165 1.69 -9.09 -13.74
CA LEU A 165 0.52 -8.61 -14.49
C LEU A 165 -0.48 -9.73 -14.76
N ASN A 166 -0.01 -10.89 -15.19
CA ASN A 166 -0.89 -12.03 -15.47
C ASN A 166 -1.62 -12.48 -14.20
N ALA A 167 -0.91 -12.57 -13.07
CA ALA A 167 -1.49 -12.97 -11.80
C ALA A 167 -2.56 -11.96 -11.33
N LEU A 168 -2.25 -10.66 -11.40
CA LEU A 168 -3.17 -9.59 -11.03
C LEU A 168 -4.38 -9.47 -11.98
N THR A 169 -4.18 -9.68 -13.28
CA THR A 169 -5.26 -9.60 -14.28
C THR A 169 -6.29 -10.70 -14.07
N HIS A 170 -5.84 -11.93 -13.77
CA HIS A 170 -6.71 -13.08 -13.61
C HIS A 170 -7.11 -13.34 -12.15
N GLY A 171 -6.57 -12.56 -11.20
CA GLY A 171 -6.81 -12.77 -9.78
C GLY A 171 -6.24 -14.09 -9.26
N ASP A 172 -5.12 -14.55 -9.82
CA ASP A 172 -4.37 -15.71 -9.32
C ASP A 172 -3.71 -15.35 -7.99
N GLU A 173 -4.38 -15.68 -6.90
CA GLU A 173 -3.94 -15.40 -5.54
C GLU A 173 -2.57 -16.00 -5.20
N GLU A 174 -2.22 -17.15 -5.78
CA GLU A 174 -0.94 -17.81 -5.55
C GLU A 174 0.18 -17.07 -6.29
N GLY A 175 -0.05 -16.70 -7.55
CA GLY A 175 0.86 -15.85 -8.32
C GLY A 175 1.04 -14.46 -7.69
N ILE A 176 -0.02 -13.86 -7.17
CA ILE A 176 0.03 -12.55 -6.48
C ILE A 176 0.94 -12.64 -5.25
N GLY A 177 0.85 -13.71 -4.46
CA GLY A 177 1.66 -13.93 -3.27
C GLY A 177 3.18 -14.03 -3.52
N GLN A 178 3.61 -14.23 -4.77
CA GLN A 178 5.03 -14.23 -5.13
C GLN A 178 5.63 -12.82 -5.16
N PHE A 179 4.80 -11.80 -5.41
CA PHE A 179 5.21 -10.40 -5.61
C PHE A 179 4.70 -9.47 -4.51
N LEU A 180 3.51 -9.75 -3.98
CA LEU A 180 2.86 -8.95 -2.94
C LEU A 180 2.70 -9.77 -1.66
N PRO A 181 2.68 -9.12 -0.48
CA PRO A 181 2.48 -9.78 0.80
C PRO A 181 1.01 -10.19 1.00
N PHE A 182 0.50 -11.00 0.08
CA PHE A 182 -0.86 -11.46 0.01
C PHE A 182 -0.89 -12.97 0.28
N ARG A 183 -1.89 -13.40 1.05
CA ARG A 183 -2.10 -14.81 1.36
C ARG A 183 -3.36 -15.31 0.67
N LYS A 184 -3.25 -16.45 0.00
CA LYS A 184 -4.38 -17.14 -0.61
C LYS A 184 -5.52 -17.37 0.39
N GLY A 185 -6.74 -17.06 -0.02
CA GLY A 185 -7.96 -17.18 0.78
C GLY A 185 -8.12 -16.10 1.87
N SER A 186 -7.27 -15.08 1.87
CA SER A 186 -7.38 -13.93 2.78
C SER A 186 -7.68 -12.64 2.04
N THR A 187 -8.00 -11.58 2.76
CA THR A 187 -8.14 -10.24 2.20
C THR A 187 -7.07 -9.31 2.76
N GLY A 188 -6.65 -8.35 1.95
CA GLY A 188 -5.61 -7.40 2.31
C GLY A 188 -4.20 -7.97 2.30
N LEU A 189 -3.27 -7.09 2.67
CA LEU A 189 -1.85 -7.40 2.76
C LEU A 189 -1.45 -7.69 4.22
N HIS A 190 -0.49 -8.59 4.40
CA HIS A 190 -0.13 -9.12 5.72
C HIS A 190 1.36 -8.96 6.02
N LEU A 191 1.68 -8.45 7.21
CA LEU A 191 3.06 -8.20 7.64
C LEU A 191 3.89 -9.50 7.66
N ALA A 192 3.31 -10.62 8.07
CA ALA A 192 4.00 -11.91 8.06
C ALA A 192 4.53 -12.27 6.66
N GLU A 193 3.69 -12.09 5.62
CA GLU A 193 4.08 -12.34 4.23
C GLU A 193 5.10 -11.32 3.74
N ALA A 194 4.96 -10.04 4.13
CA ALA A 194 5.90 -8.99 3.77
C ALA A 194 7.30 -9.29 4.29
N ILE A 195 7.43 -9.69 5.55
CA ILE A 195 8.72 -10.08 6.14
C ILE A 195 9.24 -11.34 5.47
N GLY A 196 8.37 -12.33 5.23
CA GLY A 196 8.75 -13.54 4.51
C GLY A 196 9.32 -13.24 3.12
N LEU A 197 8.73 -12.29 2.38
CA LEU A 197 9.15 -11.90 1.02
C LEU A 197 10.53 -11.24 0.97
N ILE A 198 11.00 -10.62 2.06
CA ILE A 198 12.35 -10.03 2.11
C ILE A 198 13.42 -11.07 1.78
N SER A 199 13.26 -12.28 2.33
CA SER A 199 14.17 -13.40 2.06
C SER A 199 13.96 -14.06 0.69
N ALA A 200 12.77 -13.89 0.08
CA ALA A 200 12.47 -14.45 -1.23
C ALA A 200 13.31 -13.83 -2.37
N GLY A 201 13.80 -12.60 -2.17
CA GLY A 201 14.75 -11.96 -3.09
C GLY A 201 16.16 -12.57 -3.09
N LEU A 202 16.48 -13.44 -2.13
CA LEU A 202 17.76 -14.15 -2.09
C LEU A 202 17.70 -15.43 -2.94
N PRO A 203 18.82 -15.87 -3.55
CA PRO A 203 18.91 -17.18 -4.16
C PRO A 203 18.54 -18.30 -3.18
N ARG A 204 17.79 -19.32 -3.63
CA ARG A 204 17.32 -20.40 -2.75
C ARG A 204 18.44 -21.07 -1.92
N PRO A 205 19.63 -21.39 -2.46
CA PRO A 205 20.73 -21.95 -1.66
C PRO A 205 21.17 -21.05 -0.49
N GLU A 206 21.09 -19.72 -0.65
CA GLU A 206 21.41 -18.74 0.39
C GLU A 206 20.31 -18.67 1.45
N GLN A 207 19.04 -18.71 1.04
CA GLN A 207 17.92 -18.83 1.99
C GLN A 207 18.08 -20.07 2.88
N LEU A 208 18.38 -21.22 2.28
CA LEU A 208 18.58 -22.48 2.99
C LEU A 208 19.82 -22.43 3.90
N GLY A 209 20.92 -21.81 3.43
CA GLY A 209 22.12 -21.59 4.23
C GLY A 209 21.85 -20.73 5.48
N LEU A 210 21.12 -19.62 5.32
CA LEU A 210 20.71 -18.75 6.42
C LEU A 210 19.78 -19.47 7.40
N ALA A 211 18.75 -20.14 6.89
CA ALA A 211 17.82 -20.89 7.73
C ALA A 211 18.53 -21.96 8.57
N LYS A 212 19.48 -22.68 7.97
CA LYS A 212 20.33 -23.64 8.66
C LYS A 212 21.18 -22.98 9.75
N ALA A 213 21.80 -21.82 9.46
CA ALA A 213 22.57 -21.07 10.45
C ALA A 213 21.72 -20.57 11.62
N TYR A 214 20.41 -20.35 11.40
CA TYR A 214 19.45 -19.97 12.43
C TYR A 214 18.81 -21.16 13.16
N GLY A 215 19.21 -22.39 12.84
CA GLY A 215 18.74 -23.61 13.52
C GLY A 215 17.44 -24.18 12.97
N ALA A 216 17.03 -23.81 11.75
CA ALA A 216 15.85 -24.39 11.10
C ALA A 216 16.03 -25.90 10.85
N LYS A 217 14.96 -26.66 11.05
CA LYS A 217 14.89 -28.08 10.66
C LYS A 217 14.51 -28.17 9.18
N LEU A 218 15.51 -28.30 8.33
CA LEU A 218 15.33 -28.44 6.89
C LEU A 218 15.13 -29.91 6.49
N SER A 219 14.46 -30.14 5.36
CA SER A 219 14.39 -31.47 4.75
C SER A 219 15.80 -31.95 4.35
N PRO A 220 16.03 -33.26 4.15
CA PRO A 220 17.32 -33.76 3.67
C PRO A 220 17.75 -33.13 2.33
N ALA A 221 16.79 -32.92 1.42
CA ALA A 221 17.03 -32.30 0.12
C ALA A 221 17.45 -30.82 0.28
N ASP A 222 16.72 -30.05 1.08
CA ASP A 222 17.05 -28.65 1.37
C ASP A 222 18.39 -28.52 2.12
N SER A 223 18.66 -29.44 3.05
CA SER A 223 19.92 -29.47 3.80
C SER A 223 21.13 -29.72 2.88
N ALA A 224 20.95 -30.50 1.81
CA ALA A 224 21.97 -30.76 0.81
C ALA A 224 22.14 -29.58 -0.19
N ALA A 225 21.04 -28.88 -0.49
CA ALA A 225 21.06 -27.69 -1.36
C ALA A 225 21.51 -26.40 -0.65
N ALA A 226 21.62 -26.42 0.68
CA ALA A 226 22.03 -25.27 1.48
C ALA A 226 23.47 -24.86 1.18
N LYS A 227 23.67 -23.58 0.84
CA LYS A 227 25.00 -22.99 0.71
C LYS A 227 25.65 -22.89 2.09
N ALA A 228 26.89 -23.32 2.20
CA ALA A 228 27.70 -23.06 3.39
C ALA A 228 28.03 -21.56 3.43
N LEU A 229 27.46 -20.84 4.40
CA LEU A 229 27.71 -19.41 4.60
C LEU A 229 28.71 -19.20 5.74
N THR A 230 29.67 -18.31 5.51
CA THR A 230 30.54 -17.83 6.60
C THR A 230 29.79 -16.83 7.48
N LYS A 231 30.31 -16.57 8.68
CA LYS A 231 29.76 -15.55 9.58
C LYS A 231 29.63 -14.18 8.91
N ASP A 232 30.67 -13.74 8.20
CA ASP A 232 30.68 -12.46 7.50
C ASP A 232 29.63 -12.39 6.37
N GLN A 233 29.39 -13.50 5.67
CA GLN A 233 28.35 -13.58 4.64
C GLN A 233 26.95 -13.46 5.26
N ILE A 234 26.73 -14.12 6.39
CA ILE A 234 25.45 -14.03 7.13
C ILE A 234 25.21 -12.58 7.56
N GLU A 235 26.19 -11.94 8.19
CA GLU A 235 26.08 -10.54 8.64
C GLU A 235 25.80 -9.58 7.48
N LYS A 236 26.43 -9.78 6.33
CA LYS A 236 26.18 -8.98 5.12
C LYS A 236 24.76 -9.17 4.59
N LEU A 237 24.26 -10.40 4.53
CA LEU A 237 22.90 -10.70 4.09
C LEU A 237 21.87 -10.11 5.06
N GLU A 238 22.08 -10.26 6.38
CA GLU A 238 21.24 -9.63 7.40
C GLU A 238 21.22 -8.10 7.24
N ALA A 239 22.38 -7.47 7.06
CA ALA A 239 22.47 -6.02 6.85
C ALA A 239 21.69 -5.56 5.62
N GLY A 240 21.75 -6.31 4.51
CA GLY A 240 20.98 -6.01 3.30
C GLY A 240 19.46 -6.11 3.50
N MET A 241 19.01 -7.03 4.35
CA MET A 241 17.57 -7.23 4.63
C MET A 241 17.00 -6.22 5.64
N LYS A 242 17.82 -5.61 6.49
CA LYS A 242 17.38 -4.69 7.55
C LYS A 242 16.61 -3.48 7.01
N THR A 243 17.04 -2.90 5.91
CA THR A 243 16.37 -1.74 5.30
C THR A 243 14.95 -2.08 4.87
N ASN A 244 14.77 -3.21 4.19
CA ASN A 244 13.45 -3.67 3.74
C ASN A 244 12.57 -4.07 4.93
N LEU A 245 13.16 -4.65 5.97
CA LEU A 245 12.44 -4.98 7.20
C LEU A 245 11.91 -3.72 7.89
N ALA A 246 12.74 -2.70 8.05
CA ALA A 246 12.33 -1.45 8.69
C ALA A 246 11.20 -0.77 7.92
N ALA A 247 11.30 -0.73 6.59
CA ALA A 247 10.26 -0.14 5.74
C ALA A 247 8.96 -0.96 5.75
N ALA A 248 9.04 -2.29 5.80
CA ALA A 248 7.85 -3.15 5.96
C ALA A 248 7.18 -2.91 7.32
N LEU A 249 7.95 -2.87 8.41
CA LEU A 249 7.44 -2.62 9.76
C LEU A 249 6.78 -1.24 9.91
N ASP A 250 7.27 -0.24 9.19
CA ASP A 250 6.69 1.11 9.15
C ASP A 250 5.37 1.13 8.36
N TRP A 251 5.35 0.51 7.17
CA TRP A 251 4.14 0.43 6.34
C TRP A 251 3.01 -0.33 7.05
N PHE A 252 3.34 -1.43 7.73
CA PHE A 252 2.41 -2.28 8.46
C PHE A 252 2.39 -1.96 9.97
N LYS A 253 2.50 -0.67 10.36
CA LYS A 253 2.58 -0.24 11.77
C LYS A 253 1.47 -0.79 12.69
N ASP A 254 0.25 -0.94 12.16
CA ASP A 254 -0.88 -1.47 12.94
C ASP A 254 -0.68 -2.96 13.23
N GLN A 255 -0.35 -3.75 12.20
CA GLN A 255 -0.06 -5.19 12.35
C GLN A 255 1.24 -5.44 13.13
N ARG A 256 2.20 -4.52 13.09
CA ARG A 256 3.38 -4.55 13.94
C ARG A 256 2.98 -4.42 15.42
N THR A 257 2.06 -3.51 15.73
CA THR A 257 1.55 -3.33 17.09
C THR A 257 0.85 -4.60 17.58
N ASP A 258 0.06 -5.24 16.71
CA ASP A 258 -0.58 -6.52 17.01
C ASP A 258 0.43 -7.65 17.24
N LEU A 259 1.51 -7.70 16.45
CA LEU A 259 2.62 -8.64 16.67
C LEU A 259 3.31 -8.39 18.03
N GLU A 260 3.62 -7.14 18.36
CA GLU A 260 4.25 -6.79 19.63
C GLU A 260 3.35 -7.21 20.81
N LYS A 261 2.03 -7.00 20.70
CA LYS A 261 1.05 -7.46 21.67
C LYS A 261 0.99 -8.99 21.78
N HIS A 262 0.92 -9.70 20.66
CA HIS A 262 0.94 -11.17 20.63
C HIS A 262 2.14 -11.73 21.39
N LEU A 263 3.32 -11.12 21.24
CA LEU A 263 4.53 -11.53 21.95
C LEU A 263 4.47 -11.20 23.46
N GLN A 264 3.91 -10.04 23.83
CA GLN A 264 3.70 -9.67 25.23
C GLN A 264 2.73 -10.64 25.94
N ASP A 265 1.73 -11.12 25.22
CA ASP A 265 0.75 -12.10 25.69
C ASP A 265 1.31 -13.54 25.77
N GLY A 266 2.62 -13.73 25.52
CA GLY A 266 3.31 -15.02 25.58
C GLY A 266 3.25 -15.83 24.29
N GLY A 267 2.79 -15.21 23.19
CA GLY A 267 2.86 -15.78 21.86
C GLY A 267 4.29 -15.96 21.36
N ALA A 268 4.49 -16.94 20.47
CA ALA A 268 5.78 -17.24 19.85
C ALA A 268 5.84 -16.68 18.42
N TYR A 269 7.03 -16.28 17.97
CA TYR A 269 7.26 -15.80 16.60
C TYR A 269 6.94 -16.88 15.56
N GLU A 270 7.26 -18.13 15.86
CA GLU A 270 7.04 -19.28 14.98
C GLU A 270 5.55 -19.43 14.64
N ARG A 271 4.66 -19.20 15.62
CA ARG A 271 3.21 -19.23 15.39
C ARG A 271 2.72 -18.08 14.51
N TYR A 272 3.39 -16.92 14.57
CA TYR A 272 3.04 -15.78 13.74
C TYR A 272 3.47 -16.01 12.28
N PHE A 273 4.64 -16.62 12.07
CA PHE A 273 5.23 -16.80 10.74
C PHE A 273 4.89 -18.11 10.03
N VAL A 274 4.35 -19.14 10.72
CA VAL A 274 3.96 -20.45 10.12
C VAL A 274 3.05 -20.33 8.89
N VAL A 275 2.34 -19.21 8.77
CA VAL A 275 1.49 -18.86 7.65
C VAL A 275 2.23 -18.69 6.32
N ILE A 276 3.54 -18.41 6.36
CA ILE A 276 4.41 -18.32 5.17
C ILE A 276 4.51 -19.68 4.46
N ASN A 277 4.39 -20.78 5.21
CA ASN A 277 4.42 -22.15 4.70
C ASN A 277 5.71 -22.47 3.92
N ASP A 278 6.85 -21.96 4.41
CA ASP A 278 8.19 -22.27 3.93
C ASP A 278 9.15 -22.25 5.12
N PRO A 279 9.63 -23.42 5.60
CA PRO A 279 10.44 -23.50 6.81
C PRO A 279 11.70 -22.63 6.80
N ALA A 280 12.28 -22.39 5.62
CA ALA A 280 13.48 -21.57 5.51
C ALA A 280 13.14 -20.09 5.66
N ARG A 281 12.10 -19.63 4.94
CA ARG A 281 11.64 -18.23 5.03
C ARG A 281 11.07 -17.91 6.41
N GLU A 282 10.38 -18.85 7.03
CA GLU A 282 9.88 -18.75 8.42
C GLU A 282 11.02 -18.50 9.40
N ALA A 283 12.06 -19.34 9.37
CA ALA A 283 13.20 -19.20 10.27
C ALA A 283 13.94 -17.86 10.08
N ILE A 284 14.08 -17.41 8.84
CA ILE A 284 14.68 -16.10 8.53
C ILE A 284 13.78 -14.97 9.04
N ALA A 285 12.46 -15.05 8.83
CA ALA A 285 11.50 -14.05 9.30
C ALA A 285 11.51 -13.93 10.83
N VAL A 286 11.53 -15.05 11.56
CA VAL A 286 11.66 -15.10 13.03
C VAL A 286 12.95 -14.38 13.46
N LYS A 287 14.09 -14.73 12.83
CA LYS A 287 15.38 -14.15 13.20
C LYS A 287 15.46 -12.64 12.94
N LEU A 288 15.05 -12.21 11.76
CA LEU A 288 15.02 -10.80 11.38
C LEU A 288 14.14 -9.99 12.33
N THR A 289 12.94 -10.49 12.61
CA THR A 289 11.96 -9.78 13.42
C THR A 289 12.36 -9.74 14.88
N SER A 290 12.86 -10.83 15.46
CA SER A 290 13.34 -10.86 16.85
C SER A 290 14.54 -9.94 17.10
N ALA A 291 15.37 -9.69 16.08
CA ALA A 291 16.47 -8.74 16.18
C ALA A 291 16.01 -7.28 16.14
N ALA A 292 14.92 -6.98 15.41
CA ALA A 292 14.39 -5.62 15.23
C ALA A 292 13.34 -5.24 16.28
N VAL A 293 12.46 -6.17 16.62
CA VAL A 293 11.39 -6.03 17.59
C VAL A 293 11.90 -6.59 18.91
N LYS A 294 12.50 -5.72 19.73
CA LYS A 294 12.83 -6.08 21.11
C LYS A 294 11.55 -6.12 21.93
N ALA A 295 10.81 -7.22 21.83
CA ALA A 295 9.80 -7.52 22.83
C ALA A 295 10.49 -7.60 24.20
N THR A 296 10.13 -6.72 25.12
CA THR A 296 10.50 -6.80 26.54
C THR A 296 9.77 -7.96 27.26
N GLY A 297 9.36 -8.98 26.50
CA GLY A 297 8.71 -10.19 26.99
C GLY A 297 9.75 -11.15 27.55
N LYS A 298 9.64 -11.41 28.85
CA LYS A 298 10.42 -12.42 29.58
C LYS A 298 10.40 -13.71 28.76
N PRO A 299 11.55 -14.35 28.48
CA PRO A 299 11.56 -15.62 27.76
C PRO A 299 10.64 -16.58 28.52
N ALA A 300 9.62 -17.09 27.83
CA ALA A 300 8.82 -18.19 28.34
C ALA A 300 9.82 -19.28 28.75
N ALA A 301 9.89 -19.53 30.05
CA ALA A 301 10.68 -20.62 30.57
C ALA A 301 10.27 -21.85 29.78
N ALA A 302 11.25 -22.47 29.11
CA ALA A 302 11.07 -23.76 28.48
C ALA A 302 10.25 -24.61 29.45
N ALA A 303 9.09 -25.08 28.99
CA ALA A 303 8.30 -26.03 29.75
C ALA A 303 9.25 -27.19 30.03
N ALA A 304 9.77 -27.22 31.27
CA ALA A 304 10.51 -28.34 31.77
C ALA A 304 9.52 -29.50 31.72
N THR A 305 9.72 -30.38 30.74
CA THR A 305 9.20 -31.72 30.81
C THR A 305 9.71 -32.29 32.12
N THR A 306 8.82 -32.35 33.12
CA THR A 306 9.07 -33.09 34.36
C THR A 306 9.09 -34.57 34.01
N ASP A 307 10.23 -35.02 33.50
CA ASP A 307 10.67 -36.41 33.67
C ASP A 307 11.04 -36.58 35.15
N GLY A 308 10.01 -36.87 35.95
CA GLY A 308 10.14 -37.24 37.35
C GLY A 308 10.63 -38.68 37.46
N GLN A 309 11.94 -38.86 37.38
CA GLN A 309 12.66 -40.05 37.84
C GLN A 309 12.17 -40.49 39.23
N LYS A 310 11.88 -41.79 39.32
CA LYS A 310 11.89 -42.68 40.49
C LYS A 310 12.44 -42.05 41.78
N LYS A 311 11.55 -41.67 42.70
CA LYS A 311 11.89 -41.52 44.13
C LYS A 311 11.98 -42.90 44.78
N GLY A 312 13.17 -43.48 44.73
CA GLY A 312 13.56 -44.56 45.62
C GLY A 312 14.12 -44.00 46.94
N GLY A 313 13.54 -44.45 48.05
CA GLY A 313 14.26 -44.64 49.32
C GLY A 313 14.61 -43.40 50.13
N LEU A 314 13.66 -42.88 50.91
CA LEU A 314 13.98 -42.13 52.15
C LEU A 314 13.02 -42.41 53.32
N PHE A 315 12.22 -43.48 53.26
CA PHE A 315 11.26 -43.86 54.32
C PHE A 315 11.47 -45.26 54.94
N SER A 316 12.55 -45.99 54.62
CA SER A 316 12.78 -47.33 55.20
C SER A 316 13.65 -47.34 56.49
N ARG A 317 13.88 -46.19 57.13
CA ARG A 317 14.74 -46.08 58.33
C ARG A 317 14.04 -45.72 59.64
N LEU A 318 12.71 -45.82 59.73
CA LEU A 318 11.99 -45.54 60.99
C LEU A 318 11.08 -46.65 61.54
N PHE A 319 11.06 -47.84 60.93
CA PHE A 319 10.44 -49.02 61.55
C PHE A 319 11.41 -50.19 61.52
N GLY A 320 12.29 -50.21 62.52
CA GLY A 320 12.99 -51.41 62.92
C GLY A 320 12.20 -52.15 63.99
N ARG A 321 12.21 -53.48 63.86
CA ARG A 321 12.33 -54.45 64.95
C ARG A 321 11.18 -54.54 65.97
N GLY A 322 10.37 -55.58 65.77
CA GLY A 322 9.62 -56.33 66.76
C GLY A 322 9.53 -57.76 66.25
#